data_AF-A0A2D4NIX2-F1
#
_entry.id   AF-A0A2D4NIX2-F1
#
_cell.length_a   1.000
_cell.length_b   1.000
_cell.length_c   1.000
_cell.angle_alpha   90.00
_cell.angle_beta   90.00
_cell.angle_gamma   90.00
#
_symmetry.space_group_name_H-M   'P 1'
#
loop_
_entity.id
_entity.type
_entity.pdbx_description
1 polymer ?
#
loop_
_entity_poly.entity_id
_entity_poly.type
_entity_poly.pdbx_seq_one_letter_code
_entity_poly.pdbx_strand_id
1 'polypeptide(L)'
;IEMLDPRGRTPLELAVSLGNLESARVLLRHNASVGQENANGWTVLQEAVSTGDPEMVQLILQYRDYQRATRRLAGIPELLNKLRRAPDFYVEMKWEFTSWVPLVSKICPSDVYRVWKRGENLRVDTTLLGFEHMTWQ
;
A
#
# COMPACT_ATOMS: atom_id res chain seq x y z
N ILE A 1 16.03 3.76 18.36
CA ILE A 1 16.24 2.96 17.13
C ILE A 1 16.20 3.86 15.91
N GLU A 2 15.35 4.88 15.85
CA GLU A 2 15.28 5.82 14.71
C GLU A 2 16.19 7.06 14.85
N MET A 3 17.21 7.01 15.70
CA MET A 3 18.09 8.17 15.89
C MET A 3 18.98 8.33 14.66
N LEU A 4 19.01 9.53 14.09
CA LEU A 4 19.78 9.82 12.90
C LEU A 4 21.24 10.08 13.23
N ASP A 5 22.14 9.62 12.37
CA ASP A 5 23.55 10.01 12.41
C ASP A 5 23.73 11.47 11.91
N PRO A 6 24.93 12.07 11.98
CA PRO A 6 25.19 13.41 11.47
C PRO A 6 24.97 13.59 9.95
N ARG A 7 24.80 12.49 9.22
CA ARG A 7 24.47 12.48 7.78
C ARG A 7 22.99 12.21 7.52
N GLY A 8 22.16 12.20 8.56
CA GLY A 8 20.72 11.99 8.46
C GLY A 8 20.32 10.54 8.21
N ARG A 9 21.18 9.56 8.51
CA ARG A 9 20.90 8.13 8.27
C ARG A 9 20.36 7.44 9.50
N THR A 10 19.36 6.59 9.32
CA THR A 10 18.90 5.71 10.39
C THR A 10 19.91 4.59 10.68
N PRO A 11 19.91 3.97 11.86
CA PRO A 11 20.76 2.82 12.16
C PRO A 11 20.51 1.63 11.23
N LEU A 12 19.27 1.51 10.72
CA LEU A 12 18.93 0.49 9.74
C LEU A 12 19.58 0.77 8.39
N GLU A 13 19.56 2.00 7.90
CA GLU A 13 20.29 2.40 6.68
C GLU A 13 21.79 2.17 6.83
N LEU A 14 22.35 2.48 8.00
CA LEU A 14 23.76 2.20 8.28
C LEU A 14 24.05 0.70 8.14
N ALA A 15 23.25 -0.16 8.78
CA ALA A 15 23.41 -1.60 8.69
C ALA A 15 23.31 -2.12 7.24
N VAL A 16 22.37 -1.58 6.45
CA VAL A 16 22.18 -1.93 5.04
C VAL A 16 23.35 -1.45 4.18
N SER A 17 23.75 -0.19 4.30
CA SER A 17 24.88 0.39 3.54
C SER A 17 26.23 -0.28 3.83
N LEU A 18 26.38 -0.84 5.03
CA LEU A 18 27.55 -1.61 5.45
C LEU A 18 27.45 -3.11 5.12
N GLY A 19 26.35 -3.58 4.52
CA GLY A 19 26.12 -4.99 4.19
C GLY A 19 25.99 -5.90 5.43
N ASN A 20 25.65 -5.36 6.59
CA ASN A 20 25.60 -6.12 7.84
C ASN A 20 24.21 -6.70 8.09
N LEU A 21 23.98 -7.90 7.53
CA LEU A 21 22.70 -8.59 7.56
C LEU A 21 22.15 -8.83 8.98
N GLU A 22 23.00 -9.25 9.91
CA GLU A 22 22.57 -9.55 11.28
C GLU A 22 22.21 -8.29 12.06
N SER A 23 22.93 -7.18 11.86
CA SER A 23 22.55 -5.91 12.45
C SER A 23 21.22 -5.41 11.90
N ALA A 24 21.00 -5.52 10.59
CA ALA A 24 19.72 -5.19 9.97
C ALA A 24 18.59 -6.06 10.56
N ARG A 25 18.82 -7.38 10.70
CA ARG A 25 17.85 -8.31 11.29
C ARG A 25 17.46 -7.93 12.72
N VAL A 26 18.42 -7.59 13.57
CA VAL A 26 18.16 -7.17 14.95
C VAL A 26 17.36 -5.87 14.99
N LEU A 27 17.74 -4.87 14.18
CA LEU A 27 17.03 -3.59 14.13
C LEU A 27 15.58 -3.77 13.66
N LEU A 28 15.36 -4.57 12.61
CA LEU A 28 14.03 -4.88 12.09
C LEU A 28 13.15 -5.62 13.10
N ARG A 29 13.71 -6.54 13.88
CA ARG A 29 13.00 -7.22 14.99
C ARG A 29 12.51 -6.25 16.05
N HIS A 30 13.20 -5.12 16.23
CA HIS A 30 12.78 -4.06 17.14
C HIS A 30 11.99 -2.94 16.43
N ASN A 31 11.30 -3.26 15.34
CA ASN A 31 10.42 -2.36 14.59
C ASN A 31 11.13 -1.11 14.03
N ALA A 32 12.40 -1.24 13.61
CA ALA A 32 13.05 -0.18 12.84
C ALA A 32 12.24 0.16 11.58
N SER A 33 12.08 1.43 11.27
CA SER A 33 11.24 1.89 10.16
C SER A 33 11.93 1.63 8.82
N VAL A 34 11.28 0.86 7.94
CA VAL A 34 11.76 0.59 6.57
C VAL A 34 11.24 1.59 5.54
N GLY A 35 10.31 2.47 5.94
CA GLY A 35 9.64 3.40 5.04
C GLY A 35 10.19 4.82 5.07
N GLN A 36 11.20 5.12 5.89
CA GLN A 36 11.80 6.45 5.91
C GLN A 36 12.75 6.63 4.73
N GLU A 37 12.76 7.84 4.19
CA GLU A 37 13.72 8.27 3.18
C GLU A 37 14.90 8.93 3.89
N ASN A 38 16.11 8.61 3.43
CA ASN A 38 17.33 9.24 3.90
C ASN A 38 17.48 10.66 3.34
N ALA A 39 18.57 11.35 3.70
CA ALA A 39 18.86 12.71 3.22
C ALA A 39 18.94 12.86 1.69
N ASN A 40 19.13 11.76 0.95
CA ASN A 40 19.17 11.74 -0.51
C ASN A 40 17.80 11.38 -1.14
N GLY A 41 16.74 11.23 -0.33
CA GLY A 41 15.41 10.80 -0.78
C GLY A 41 15.31 9.31 -1.09
N TRP A 42 16.27 8.50 -0.63
CA TRP A 42 16.27 7.05 -0.87
C TRP A 42 15.66 6.31 0.30
N THR A 43 14.79 5.36 -0.01
CA THR A 43 14.27 4.39 0.95
C THR A 43 15.33 3.33 1.29
N VAL A 44 15.23 2.74 2.48
CA VAL A 44 16.08 1.61 2.92
C VAL A 44 16.12 0.46 1.90
N LEU A 45 15.00 0.21 1.22
CA LEU A 45 14.92 -0.82 0.18
C LEU A 45 15.75 -0.46 -1.06
N GLN A 46 15.72 0.79 -1.51
CA GLN A 46 16.54 1.24 -2.64
C GLN A 46 18.03 1.15 -2.30
N GLU A 47 18.39 1.49 -1.06
CA GLU A 47 19.75 1.30 -0.55
C GLU A 47 20.15 -0.19 -0.61
N ALA A 48 19.30 -1.09 -0.10
CA ALA A 48 19.55 -2.53 -0.12
C ALA A 48 19.74 -3.08 -1.54
N VAL A 49 18.93 -2.62 -2.50
CA VAL A 49 19.08 -3.00 -3.91
C VAL A 49 20.44 -2.57 -4.47
N SER A 50 20.93 -1.39 -4.07
CA SER A 50 22.22 -0.87 -4.53
C SER A 50 23.42 -1.71 -4.04
N THR A 51 23.27 -2.43 -2.93
CA THR A 51 24.33 -3.31 -2.39
C THR A 51 24.53 -4.59 -3.22
N GLY A 52 23.54 -4.98 -4.03
CA GLY A 52 23.56 -6.22 -4.80
C GLY A 52 23.41 -7.50 -3.97
N ASP A 53 23.14 -7.39 -2.67
CA ASP A 53 22.93 -8.54 -1.77
C ASP A 53 21.45 -8.99 -1.80
N PRO A 54 21.11 -10.14 -2.42
CA PRO A 54 19.74 -10.62 -2.50
C PRO A 54 19.16 -10.99 -1.13
N GLU A 55 19.97 -11.43 -0.17
CA GLU A 55 19.51 -11.81 1.17
C GLU A 55 19.09 -10.56 1.95
N MET A 56 19.88 -9.49 1.87
CA MET A 56 19.55 -8.18 2.44
C MET A 56 18.24 -7.64 1.85
N VAL A 57 18.11 -7.67 0.52
CA VAL A 57 16.91 -7.19 -0.18
C VAL A 57 15.68 -8.00 0.27
N GLN A 58 15.79 -9.33 0.32
CA GLN A 58 14.70 -10.19 0.74
C GLN A 58 14.29 -9.92 2.19
N LEU A 59 15.25 -9.74 3.09
CA LEU A 59 15.00 -9.40 4.49
C LEU A 59 14.22 -8.08 4.61
N ILE A 60 14.68 -7.02 3.94
CA ILE A 60 14.03 -5.70 4.00
C ILE A 60 12.62 -5.74 3.39
N LEU A 61 12.43 -6.45 2.27
CA LEU A 61 11.11 -6.62 1.64
C LEU A 61 10.11 -7.30 2.57
N GLN A 62 10.50 -8.40 3.21
CA GLN A 62 9.64 -9.13 4.14
C GLN A 62 9.17 -8.24 5.30
N TYR A 63 10.09 -7.49 5.91
CA TYR A 63 9.73 -6.61 7.03
C TYR A 63 8.93 -5.38 6.58
N ARG A 64 9.20 -4.84 5.38
CA ARG A 64 8.38 -3.77 4.79
C ARG A 64 6.94 -4.21 4.61
N ASP A 65 6.72 -5.38 4.03
CA ASP A 65 5.38 -5.89 3.76
C ASP A 65 4.66 -6.24 5.07
N TYR A 66 5.38 -6.81 6.04
CA TYR A 66 4.88 -7.03 7.40
C TYR A 66 4.45 -5.72 8.09
N GLN A 67 5.29 -4.67 8.06
CA GLN A 67 4.95 -3.38 8.66
C GLN A 67 3.76 -2.72 7.96
N ARG A 68 3.68 -2.79 6.62
CA ARG A 68 2.54 -2.29 5.85
C ARG A 68 1.25 -3.02 6.20
N ALA A 69 1.28 -4.35 6.27
CA ALA A 69 0.13 -5.16 6.67
C ALA A 69 -0.31 -4.81 8.09
N THR A 70 0.62 -4.77 9.04
CA THR A 70 0.35 -4.44 10.45
C THR A 70 -0.26 -3.05 10.59
N ARG A 71 0.29 -2.03 9.91
CA ARG A 71 -0.25 -0.67 9.92
C ARG A 71 -1.66 -0.61 9.33
N ARG A 72 -1.92 -1.36 8.26
CA ARG A 72 -3.26 -1.45 7.66
C ARG A 72 -4.27 -2.10 8.62
N LEU A 73 -3.86 -3.17 9.30
CA LEU A 73 -4.71 -3.87 10.26
C LEU A 73 -4.98 -3.03 11.52
N ALA A 74 -4.02 -2.21 11.95
CA ALA A 74 -4.17 -1.35 13.12
C ALA A 74 -5.35 -0.35 13.01
N GLY A 75 -5.68 0.08 11.78
CA GLY A 75 -6.82 0.98 11.53
C GLY A 75 -8.18 0.28 11.45
N ILE A 76 -8.22 -1.06 11.37
CA ILE A 76 -9.47 -1.80 11.19
C ILE A 76 -10.45 -1.60 12.35
N PRO A 77 -10.04 -1.67 13.64
CA PRO A 77 -10.98 -1.47 14.75
C PRO A 77 -11.65 -0.09 14.74
N GLU A 78 -10.88 0.97 14.42
CA GLU A 78 -11.43 2.32 14.32
C GLU A 78 -12.40 2.44 13.14
N LEU A 79 -12.05 1.85 11.99
CA LEU A 79 -12.92 1.82 10.81
C LEU A 79 -14.23 1.07 11.08
N LEU A 80 -14.17 -0.09 11.72
CA LEU A 80 -15.36 -0.87 12.10
C LEU A 80 -16.26 -0.08 13.06
N ASN A 81 -15.67 0.59 14.06
CA ASN A 81 -16.43 1.47 14.96
C ASN A 81 -17.09 2.64 14.21
N LYS A 82 -16.40 3.25 13.24
CA LYS A 82 -16.98 4.31 12.39
C LYS A 82 -18.13 3.78 11.54
N LEU A 83 -17.97 2.60 10.91
CA LEU A 83 -19.04 1.95 10.15
C LEU A 83 -20.24 1.63 11.04
N ARG A 84 -20.03 1.10 12.24
CA ARG A 84 -21.09 0.83 13.22
C ARG A 84 -21.91 2.07 13.57
N ARG A 85 -21.26 3.23 13.72
CA ARG A 85 -21.90 4.51 14.08
C ARG A 85 -22.59 5.20 12.92
N ALA A 86 -22.11 4.98 11.69
CA ALA A 86 -22.76 5.52 10.51
C ALA A 86 -24.16 4.91 10.35
N PRO A 87 -25.18 5.66 9.87
CA PRO A 87 -26.47 5.06 9.54
C PRO A 87 -26.30 4.03 8.42
N ASP A 88 -27.21 3.07 8.36
CA ASP A 88 -27.26 2.13 7.24
C ASP A 88 -27.68 2.85 5.97
N PHE A 89 -27.04 2.51 4.86
CA PHE A 89 -27.27 3.21 3.59
C PHE A 89 -27.09 2.29 2.40
N TYR A 90 -27.69 2.75 1.30
CA TYR A 90 -27.45 2.25 -0.03
C TYR A 90 -27.07 3.43 -0.93
N VAL A 91 -26.01 3.27 -1.71
CA VAL A 91 -25.58 4.25 -2.70
C VAL A 91 -25.39 3.53 -4.03
N GLU A 92 -25.97 4.09 -5.09
CA GLU A 92 -25.69 3.73 -6.46
C GLU A 92 -25.03 4.91 -7.16
N MET A 93 -23.81 4.71 -7.67
CA MET A 93 -23.07 5.68 -8.46
C MET A 93 -22.97 5.17 -9.88
N LYS A 94 -23.43 5.97 -10.83
CA LYS A 94 -23.29 5.70 -12.26
C LYS A 94 -22.27 6.66 -12.83
N TRP A 95 -21.27 6.12 -13.51
CA TRP A 95 -20.26 6.92 -14.16
C TRP A 95 -20.42 6.79 -15.67
N GLU A 96 -20.52 7.94 -16.36
CA GLU A 96 -20.49 8.01 -17.81
C GLU A 96 -19.24 8.78 -18.21
N PHE A 97 -18.28 8.09 -18.81
CA PHE A 97 -17.04 8.71 -19.28
C PHE A 97 -17.20 9.22 -20.72
N THR A 98 -17.24 10.55 -20.87
CA THR A 98 -17.17 11.18 -22.19
C THR A 98 -15.75 11.72 -22.43
N SER A 99 -15.12 11.29 -23.52
CA SER A 99 -13.81 11.78 -23.96
C SER A 99 -13.93 12.48 -25.31
N TRP A 100 -13.16 13.56 -25.48
CA TRP A 100 -12.97 14.26 -26.75
C TRP A 100 -12.12 13.47 -27.74
N VAL A 101 -11.38 12.46 -27.26
CA VAL A 101 -10.60 11.54 -28.09
C VAL A 101 -11.56 10.50 -28.71
N PRO A 102 -11.62 10.38 -30.05
CA PRO A 102 -12.48 9.39 -30.72
C PRO A 102 -12.24 7.97 -30.19
N LEU A 103 -13.31 7.18 -30.06
CA LEU A 103 -13.32 5.78 -29.59
C LEU A 103 -12.99 5.54 -28.11
N VAL A 104 -12.48 6.51 -27.35
CA VAL A 104 -12.18 6.34 -25.91
C VAL A 104 -13.45 6.09 -25.07
N SER A 105 -14.57 6.71 -25.46
CA SER A 105 -15.89 6.45 -24.86
C SER A 105 -16.47 5.06 -25.16
N LYS A 106 -15.94 4.32 -26.16
CA LYS A 106 -16.32 2.92 -26.41
C LYS A 106 -15.54 1.92 -25.56
N ILE A 107 -14.34 2.29 -25.10
CA ILE A 107 -13.45 1.42 -24.33
C ILE A 107 -13.69 1.58 -22.81
N CYS A 108 -14.35 2.66 -22.38
CA CYS A 108 -14.66 2.91 -20.98
C CYS A 108 -16.15 2.62 -20.72
N PRO A 109 -16.48 1.55 -19.98
CA PRO A 109 -17.87 1.22 -19.69
C PRO A 109 -18.58 2.23 -18.79
N SER A 110 -19.91 2.21 -18.91
CA SER A 110 -20.81 2.84 -17.94
C SER A 110 -20.80 2.01 -16.66
N ASP A 111 -19.85 2.29 -15.78
CA ASP A 111 -19.72 1.54 -14.55
C ASP A 111 -20.76 1.99 -13.53
N VAL A 112 -21.54 1.02 -13.06
CA VAL A 112 -22.44 1.20 -11.92
C VAL A 112 -21.76 0.59 -10.70
N TYR A 113 -21.50 1.44 -9.70
CA TYR A 113 -21.04 1.03 -8.39
C TYR A 113 -22.23 1.04 -7.43
N ARG A 114 -22.49 -0.10 -6.81
CA ARG A 114 -23.52 -0.25 -5.79
C ARG A 114 -22.87 -0.58 -4.46
N VAL A 115 -23.15 0.25 -3.46
CA VAL A 115 -22.61 0.10 -2.11
C VAL A 115 -23.78 -0.08 -1.15
N TRP A 116 -23.77 -1.19 -0.41
CA TRP A 116 -24.70 -1.45 0.69
C TRP A 116 -23.93 -1.52 1.98
N LYS A 117 -24.40 -0.79 2.98
CA LYS A 117 -23.83 -0.80 4.32
C LYS A 117 -24.91 -1.16 5.33
N ARG A 118 -24.62 -2.14 6.19
CA ARG A 118 -25.49 -2.54 7.32
C ARG A 118 -24.66 -2.88 8.55
N GLY A 119 -24.78 -2.06 9.61
CA GLY A 119 -23.94 -2.18 10.81
C GLY A 119 -22.45 -2.02 10.46
N GLU A 120 -21.66 -3.08 10.66
CA GLU A 120 -20.24 -3.12 10.26
C GLU A 120 -20.01 -3.79 8.90
N ASN A 121 -21.05 -4.35 8.31
CA ASN A 121 -20.96 -5.05 7.03
C ASN A 121 -21.06 -4.06 5.88
N LEU A 122 -20.13 -4.20 4.92
CA LEU A 122 -20.09 -3.43 3.69
C LEU A 122 -20.04 -4.41 2.51
N ARG A 123 -20.93 -4.22 1.55
CA ARG A 123 -20.89 -4.90 0.25
C ARG A 123 -20.74 -3.85 -0.84
N VAL A 124 -19.84 -4.09 -1.77
CA VAL A 124 -19.61 -3.26 -2.95
C VAL A 124 -19.68 -4.15 -4.17
N ASP A 125 -20.63 -3.86 -5.06
CA ASP A 125 -20.74 -4.51 -6.37
C ASP A 125 -20.40 -3.48 -7.46
N THR A 126 -19.66 -3.92 -8.47
CA THR A 126 -19.31 -3.13 -9.66
C THR A 126 -19.73 -3.89 -10.90
N THR A 127 -20.41 -3.23 -11.83
CA THR A 127 -20.62 -3.75 -13.18
C THR A 127 -19.55 -3.17 -14.11
N LEU A 128 -18.70 -4.01 -14.67
CA LEU A 128 -17.82 -3.64 -15.80
C LEU A 128 -18.55 -4.01 -17.08
N LEU A 129 -19.35 -3.09 -17.64
CA LEU A 129 -19.99 -3.37 -18.93
C LEU A 129 -18.90 -3.58 -20.01
N GLY A 130 -19.11 -4.48 -20.98
CA GLY A 130 -18.13 -4.73 -22.04
C GLY A 130 -16.84 -5.46 -21.66
N PHE A 131 -16.63 -5.82 -20.38
CA PHE A 131 -15.53 -6.68 -19.95
C PHE A 131 -16.02 -8.12 -19.75
N GLU A 132 -16.10 -8.86 -20.86
CA GLU A 132 -16.43 -10.29 -20.86
C GLU A 132 -15.19 -11.11 -21.24
N HIS A 133 -14.98 -12.25 -20.58
CA HIS A 133 -13.89 -13.19 -20.89
C HIS A 133 -12.47 -12.59 -20.86
N MET A 134 -12.18 -11.65 -19.93
CA MET A 134 -10.89 -10.92 -19.85
C MET A 134 -10.59 -10.07 -21.10
N THR A 135 -11.60 -9.73 -21.90
CA THR A 135 -11.47 -8.93 -23.12
C THR A 135 -12.49 -7.80 -23.15
N TRP A 136 -12.09 -6.65 -23.68
CA TRP A 136 -12.96 -5.51 -23.94
C TRP A 136 -13.55 -5.65 -25.35
N GLN A 137 -14.87 -5.63 -25.51
CA GLN A 137 -15.56 -5.65 -26.81
C GLN A 137 -15.84 -4.25 -27.36
#